data_AF-A0A2T5HIP7-F1
#
_entry.id   AF-A0A2T5HIP7-F1
#
_cell.length_a   1.000
_cell.length_b   1.000
_cell.length_c   1.000
_cell.angle_alpha   90.00
_cell.angle_beta   90.00
_cell.angle_gamma   90.00
#
_symmetry.space_group_name_H-M   'P 1'
#
loop_
_entity.id
_entity.type
_entity.pdbx_description
1 polymer ?
#
loop_
_entity_poly.entity_id
_entity_poly.type
_entity_poly.pdbx_seq_one_letter_code
_entity_poly.pdbx_strand_id
1 'polypeptide(L)'
;MFDSLYRRHPVGGLLVWATDSSAAAYRGDGELARGIVKLLLDGQQRITSLYGVIRGKAPKFFDGNPAAFTGLQFNLENETFAFYQPIKMQGNPLWIDVTAIMQKGNGGMGEFITKILTAPELAARIGNYTSRMSRLLAILDIELHIDEVTGADKTLDVVVDIFNRVNSGGTKLSKGDLALAKICADWPEARDSMKQKIKEWHQAGYDFNLDWLLRSVNTVLTGEAKFQYLHDKDAAQIQDGLKRASKYIDTSLNLIAGRLGLDHDQVLFGRFAIPVMVRYLDLHGGSLNEIDRDKLLFWFAQSGMWGRFSGSTESYIDKDLEVLTSENNSLDALLEQLRLWHGGLRIEPGHFTGWSLGARFYPVLYMLTRMGESRDWGTGLPLRANLLGRMNRLEVHHIFPKAQLYKRNYRKSEVNAIANFCFLTKDTNLNISDRLPEIYFSEVEEKHPGALTTQWIPMDTALWRIENYRDFLEQRKLLLAEEANKRMASLLHDDYQWLEGEIRRYSENIVLGGITSATEEFELEELNNWVQAQGLPLGIMSYDYTKQETGEQKAVFDLAWPDGIQEGLSAPIAVMLDEEKETIALASQSGFRCFTSTEECKSYIKTEILAAE
;
A
#
# COMPACT_ATOMS: atom_id res chain seq x y z
N MET A 1 -27.86 -12.12 7.96
CA MET A 1 -28.51 -12.00 6.62
C MET A 1 -29.52 -13.12 6.36
N PHE A 2 -29.13 -14.40 6.20
CA PHE A 2 -30.07 -15.48 5.87
C PHE A 2 -31.21 -15.66 6.89
N ASP A 3 -30.93 -15.53 8.19
CA ASP A 3 -31.98 -15.53 9.23
C ASP A 3 -33.00 -14.40 9.01
N SER A 4 -32.54 -13.19 8.72
CA SER A 4 -33.40 -12.04 8.40
C SER A 4 -34.26 -12.30 7.17
N LEU A 5 -33.67 -12.83 6.08
CA LEU A 5 -34.41 -13.18 4.85
C LEU A 5 -35.47 -14.24 5.12
N TYR A 6 -35.12 -15.30 5.86
CA TYR A 6 -36.06 -16.36 6.26
C TYR A 6 -37.26 -15.84 7.04
N ARG A 7 -37.01 -14.87 7.93
CA ARG A 7 -38.05 -14.21 8.76
C ARG A 7 -38.77 -13.07 8.05
N ARG A 8 -38.43 -12.78 6.78
CA ARG A 8 -38.94 -11.61 6.02
C ARG A 8 -38.64 -10.28 6.71
N HIS A 9 -37.55 -10.21 7.47
CA HIS A 9 -37.04 -8.96 8.01
C HIS A 9 -36.25 -8.19 6.94
N PRO A 10 -36.22 -6.85 6.98
CA PRO A 10 -35.43 -6.05 6.05
C PRO A 10 -33.94 -6.41 6.14
N VAL A 11 -33.28 -6.50 4.98
CA VAL A 11 -31.81 -6.67 4.87
C VAL A 11 -31.12 -5.49 4.17
N GLY A 12 -31.82 -4.36 4.08
CA GLY A 12 -31.42 -3.17 3.32
C GLY A 12 -31.70 -3.29 1.82
N GLY A 13 -31.79 -2.15 1.14
CA GLY A 13 -31.86 -2.07 -0.33
C GLY A 13 -30.49 -2.26 -0.99
N LEU A 14 -30.48 -2.24 -2.32
CA LEU A 14 -29.29 -2.16 -3.15
C LEU A 14 -29.18 -0.74 -3.71
N LEU A 15 -27.96 -0.21 -3.83
CA LEU A 15 -27.72 1.05 -4.52
C LEU A 15 -27.03 0.75 -5.84
N VAL A 16 -27.57 1.25 -6.93
CA VAL A 16 -27.08 0.99 -8.28
C VAL A 16 -26.87 2.31 -9.01
N TRP A 17 -25.76 2.41 -9.75
CA TRP A 17 -25.54 3.51 -10.68
C TRP A 17 -25.91 3.06 -12.09
N ALA A 18 -26.91 3.70 -12.69
CA ALA A 18 -27.23 3.50 -14.10
C ALA A 18 -26.44 4.51 -14.94
N THR A 19 -25.47 4.01 -15.71
CA THR A 19 -24.63 4.80 -16.61
C THR A 19 -24.77 4.30 -18.04
N ASP A 20 -24.59 5.21 -19.01
CA ASP A 20 -24.51 4.83 -20.41
C ASP A 20 -23.30 3.92 -20.63
N SER A 21 -23.49 2.83 -21.37
CA SER A 21 -22.39 2.03 -21.89
C SER A 21 -22.68 1.77 -23.36
N SER A 22 -21.81 2.28 -24.23
CA SER A 22 -21.87 1.96 -25.64
C SER A 22 -21.32 0.55 -25.97
N ALA A 23 -20.85 -0.25 -24.99
CA ALA A 23 -20.27 -1.57 -25.30
C ALA A 23 -20.17 -2.64 -24.16
N ALA A 24 -20.90 -2.56 -23.04
CA ALA A 24 -20.64 -3.49 -21.93
C ALA A 24 -21.16 -4.92 -22.12
N ALA A 25 -20.37 -5.89 -21.67
CA ALA A 25 -20.75 -7.30 -21.55
C ALA A 25 -21.36 -7.59 -20.16
N TYR A 26 -22.48 -8.31 -20.14
CA TYR A 26 -23.29 -8.58 -18.94
C TYR A 26 -22.87 -9.83 -18.17
N ARG A 27 -23.15 -9.85 -16.85
CA ARG A 27 -22.93 -11.00 -15.94
C ARG A 27 -24.29 -11.64 -15.56
N GLY A 28 -24.74 -12.63 -16.33
CA GLY A 28 -25.93 -13.45 -16.07
C GLY A 28 -26.48 -14.12 -17.35
N ASP A 29 -27.47 -15.02 -17.23
CA ASP A 29 -28.03 -15.80 -18.36
C ASP A 29 -29.17 -15.07 -19.13
N GLY A 30 -29.32 -13.76 -18.96
CA GLY A 30 -30.40 -12.95 -19.56
C GLY A 30 -29.91 -11.97 -20.63
N GLU A 31 -30.81 -11.58 -21.55
CA GLU A 31 -30.56 -10.53 -22.57
C GLU A 31 -30.85 -9.13 -22.00
N LEU A 32 -30.00 -8.14 -22.29
CA LEU A 32 -30.17 -6.75 -21.84
C LEU A 32 -30.54 -5.82 -23.00
N ALA A 33 -31.39 -4.84 -22.71
CA ALA A 33 -31.69 -3.73 -23.62
C ALA A 33 -30.46 -2.83 -23.80
N ARG A 34 -30.07 -2.54 -25.04
CA ARG A 34 -28.93 -1.66 -25.37
C ARG A 34 -28.99 -0.32 -24.62
N GLY A 35 -27.87 0.11 -24.05
CA GLY A 35 -27.60 1.52 -23.71
C GLY A 35 -27.36 1.87 -22.24
N ILE A 36 -27.80 1.06 -21.26
CA ILE A 36 -27.65 1.42 -19.83
C ILE A 36 -27.06 0.23 -19.05
N VAL A 37 -25.90 0.45 -18.41
CA VAL A 37 -25.31 -0.49 -17.44
C VAL A 37 -25.61 -0.05 -16.04
N LYS A 38 -26.00 -1.02 -15.22
CA LYS A 38 -26.28 -0.88 -13.81
C LYS A 38 -25.11 -1.41 -12.99
N LEU A 39 -24.27 -0.51 -12.48
CA LEU A 39 -23.16 -0.84 -11.59
C LEU A 39 -23.66 -0.92 -10.15
N LEU A 40 -23.47 -2.07 -9.50
CA LEU A 40 -23.84 -2.25 -8.09
C LEU A 40 -22.86 -1.49 -7.19
N LEU A 41 -23.32 -0.39 -6.61
CA LEU A 41 -22.53 0.42 -5.69
C LEU A 41 -22.56 -0.18 -4.28
N ASP A 42 -23.77 -0.36 -3.72
CA ASP A 42 -23.98 -0.93 -2.39
C ASP A 42 -24.77 -2.25 -2.44
N GLY A 43 -24.45 -3.15 -1.52
CA GLY A 43 -25.02 -4.49 -1.44
C GLY A 43 -24.16 -5.58 -2.08
N GLN A 44 -22.93 -5.25 -2.52
CA GLN A 44 -22.02 -6.21 -3.14
C GLN A 44 -21.75 -7.43 -2.25
N GLN A 45 -21.45 -7.23 -0.97
CA GLN A 45 -21.20 -8.35 -0.04
C GLN A 45 -22.45 -9.23 0.16
N ARG A 46 -23.63 -8.61 0.27
CA ARG A 46 -24.92 -9.29 0.43
C ARG A 46 -25.25 -10.15 -0.79
N ILE A 47 -25.13 -9.56 -1.99
CA ILE A 47 -25.36 -10.26 -3.26
C ILE A 47 -24.30 -11.34 -3.50
N THR A 48 -23.04 -11.09 -3.18
CA THR A 48 -21.96 -12.09 -3.25
C THR A 48 -22.25 -13.28 -2.33
N SER A 49 -22.69 -13.03 -1.10
CA SER A 49 -23.05 -14.07 -0.13
C SER A 49 -24.24 -14.89 -0.60
N LEU A 50 -25.28 -14.23 -1.12
CA LEU A 50 -26.44 -14.90 -1.71
C LEU A 50 -26.03 -15.75 -2.91
N TYR A 51 -25.29 -15.18 -3.85
CA TYR A 51 -24.77 -15.89 -5.02
C TYR A 51 -23.99 -17.13 -4.60
N GLY A 52 -23.04 -16.97 -3.67
CA GLY A 52 -22.16 -18.04 -3.23
C GLY A 52 -22.92 -19.20 -2.59
N VAL A 53 -23.80 -18.91 -1.63
CA VAL A 53 -24.58 -19.94 -0.93
C VAL A 53 -25.61 -20.60 -1.86
N ILE A 54 -26.32 -19.83 -2.69
CA ILE A 54 -27.35 -20.37 -3.60
C ILE A 54 -26.72 -21.19 -4.71
N ARG A 55 -25.61 -20.72 -5.30
CA ARG A 55 -24.92 -21.42 -6.40
C ARG A 55 -23.92 -22.45 -5.90
N GLY A 56 -23.59 -22.48 -4.61
CA GLY A 56 -22.64 -23.41 -4.00
C GLY A 56 -21.19 -23.21 -4.42
N LYS A 57 -20.87 -22.05 -5.00
CA LYS A 57 -19.51 -21.70 -5.45
C LYS A 57 -19.30 -20.20 -5.40
N ALA A 58 -18.08 -19.80 -5.06
CA ALA A 58 -17.68 -18.41 -5.13
C ALA A 58 -17.85 -17.84 -6.55
N PRO A 59 -18.23 -16.55 -6.69
CA PRO A 59 -18.09 -15.86 -7.97
C PRO A 59 -16.63 -15.88 -8.45
N LYS A 60 -16.40 -15.86 -9.77
CA LYS A 60 -15.05 -15.89 -10.36
C LYS A 60 -14.12 -14.76 -9.87
N PHE A 61 -14.70 -13.62 -9.50
CA PHE A 61 -13.99 -12.41 -9.06
C PHE A 61 -13.83 -12.30 -7.53
N PHE A 62 -14.23 -13.33 -6.77
CA PHE A 62 -14.14 -13.31 -5.33
C PHE A 62 -12.72 -13.65 -4.85
N ASP A 63 -12.11 -12.71 -4.13
CA ASP A 63 -10.73 -12.79 -3.65
C ASP A 63 -10.61 -13.33 -2.20
N GLY A 64 -11.70 -13.79 -1.59
CA GLY A 64 -11.72 -14.32 -0.22
C GLY A 64 -11.67 -15.85 -0.15
N ASN A 65 -11.85 -16.40 1.06
CA ASN A 65 -11.90 -17.85 1.27
C ASN A 65 -13.16 -18.47 0.62
N PRO A 66 -13.06 -19.30 -0.43
CA PRO A 66 -14.23 -19.89 -1.10
C PRO A 66 -15.06 -20.80 -0.18
N ALA A 67 -14.46 -21.32 0.90
CA ALA A 67 -15.18 -22.12 1.89
C ALA A 67 -16.24 -21.32 2.68
N ALA A 68 -16.19 -19.98 2.63
CA ALA A 68 -17.20 -19.12 3.26
C ALA A 68 -18.63 -19.32 2.68
N PHE A 69 -18.73 -19.89 1.47
CA PHE A 69 -20.00 -20.10 0.79
C PHE A 69 -20.58 -21.50 0.95
N THR A 70 -19.88 -22.39 1.65
CA THR A 70 -20.28 -23.80 1.82
C THR A 70 -20.49 -24.14 3.29
N GLY A 71 -21.25 -25.21 3.55
CA GLY A 71 -21.46 -25.71 4.91
C GLY A 71 -22.44 -24.90 5.76
N LEU A 72 -23.19 -23.95 5.19
CA LEU A 72 -24.31 -23.32 5.91
C LEU A 72 -25.45 -24.33 6.06
N GLN A 73 -25.81 -24.64 7.30
CA GLN A 73 -26.87 -25.57 7.66
C GLN A 73 -28.06 -24.82 8.26
N PHE A 74 -29.26 -25.34 8.05
CA PHE A 74 -30.50 -24.87 8.67
C PHE A 74 -31.11 -25.99 9.51
N ASN A 75 -31.51 -25.69 10.74
CA ASN A 75 -32.14 -26.66 11.62
C ASN A 75 -33.67 -26.57 11.50
N LEU A 76 -34.28 -27.68 11.11
CA LEU A 76 -35.72 -27.79 10.89
C LEU A 76 -36.55 -27.76 12.17
N GLU A 77 -35.98 -27.94 13.35
CA GLU A 77 -36.72 -27.94 14.63
C GLU A 77 -36.82 -26.53 15.22
N ASN A 78 -35.69 -25.86 15.34
CA ASN A 78 -35.58 -24.57 16.02
C ASN A 78 -35.40 -23.38 15.07
N GLU A 79 -35.36 -23.62 13.75
CA GLU A 79 -35.30 -22.60 12.70
C GLU A 79 -34.05 -21.72 12.79
N THR A 80 -32.92 -22.31 13.16
CA THR A 80 -31.63 -21.62 13.27
C THR A 80 -30.69 -21.96 12.13
N PHE A 81 -29.92 -20.96 11.69
CA PHE A 81 -28.81 -21.13 10.76
C PHE A 81 -27.51 -21.30 11.53
N ALA A 82 -26.64 -22.21 11.09
CA ALA A 82 -25.29 -22.37 11.63
C ALA A 82 -24.38 -23.01 10.59
N PHE A 83 -23.09 -22.68 10.63
CA PHE A 83 -22.10 -23.42 9.83
C PHE A 83 -21.88 -24.83 10.40
N TYR A 84 -21.56 -25.77 9.51
CA TYR A 84 -21.47 -27.18 9.82
C TYR A 84 -20.46 -27.47 10.95
N GLN A 85 -20.92 -28.14 11.99
CA GLN A 85 -20.13 -28.56 13.14
C GLN A 85 -20.36 -30.06 13.39
N PRO A 86 -19.36 -30.94 13.13
CA PRO A 86 -19.55 -32.39 13.22
C PRO A 86 -20.16 -32.85 14.55
N ILE A 87 -19.64 -32.33 15.68
CA ILE A 87 -20.08 -32.68 17.04
C ILE A 87 -21.58 -32.41 17.25
N LYS A 88 -22.11 -31.34 16.64
CA LYS A 88 -23.49 -30.90 16.83
C LYS A 88 -24.47 -31.48 15.80
N MET A 89 -23.98 -31.79 14.59
CA MET A 89 -24.83 -31.98 13.42
C MET A 89 -24.72 -33.37 12.79
N GLN A 90 -23.61 -34.10 13.01
CA GLN A 90 -23.40 -35.39 12.39
C GLN A 90 -24.46 -36.40 12.82
N GLY A 91 -25.12 -37.04 11.85
CA GLY A 91 -26.17 -38.03 12.09
C GLY A 91 -27.54 -37.45 12.49
N ASN A 92 -27.68 -36.13 12.64
CA ASN A 92 -28.97 -35.50 12.94
C ASN A 92 -29.68 -35.09 11.64
N PRO A 93 -30.81 -35.73 11.27
CA PRO A 93 -31.50 -35.47 10.00
C PRO A 93 -32.22 -34.11 9.94
N LEU A 94 -32.33 -33.40 11.07
CA LEU A 94 -32.98 -32.08 11.14
C LEU A 94 -32.05 -30.94 10.74
N TRP A 95 -30.74 -31.18 10.62
CA TRP A 95 -29.81 -30.24 10.01
C TRP A 95 -29.74 -30.49 8.52
N ILE A 96 -30.15 -29.49 7.75
CA ILE A 96 -30.20 -29.56 6.29
C ILE A 96 -29.25 -28.55 5.67
N ASP A 97 -28.56 -28.98 4.61
CA ASP A 97 -27.64 -28.12 3.88
C ASP A 97 -28.43 -27.10 3.07
N VAL A 98 -28.21 -25.81 3.35
CA VAL A 98 -28.96 -24.72 2.72
C VAL A 98 -28.65 -24.66 1.23
N THR A 99 -27.39 -24.80 0.84
CA THR A 99 -26.97 -24.79 -0.57
C THR A 99 -27.62 -25.94 -1.35
N ALA A 100 -27.64 -27.15 -0.78
CA ALA A 100 -28.25 -28.31 -1.40
C ALA A 100 -29.76 -28.12 -1.64
N ILE A 101 -30.48 -27.56 -0.66
CA ILE A 101 -31.90 -27.23 -0.84
C ILE A 101 -32.07 -26.15 -1.92
N MET A 102 -31.29 -25.07 -1.88
CA MET A 102 -31.41 -23.96 -2.83
C MET A 102 -31.15 -24.40 -4.28
N GLN A 103 -30.18 -25.28 -4.51
CA GLN A 103 -29.86 -25.80 -5.85
C GLN A 103 -30.89 -26.79 -6.38
N LYS A 104 -31.39 -27.68 -5.52
CA LYS A 104 -32.31 -28.76 -5.92
C LYS A 104 -33.79 -28.37 -5.84
N GLY A 105 -34.11 -27.24 -5.21
CA GLY A 105 -35.48 -26.76 -5.04
C GLY A 105 -36.41 -27.81 -4.42
N ASN A 106 -37.60 -27.96 -5.02
CA ASN A 106 -38.59 -28.94 -4.58
C ASN A 106 -38.10 -30.40 -4.65
N GLY A 107 -37.18 -30.73 -5.57
CA GLY A 107 -36.56 -32.05 -5.63
C GLY A 107 -35.68 -32.33 -4.41
N GLY A 108 -34.95 -31.33 -3.93
CA GLY A 108 -34.14 -31.41 -2.72
C GLY A 108 -35.00 -31.61 -1.47
N MET A 109 -36.13 -30.90 -1.37
CA MET A 109 -37.10 -31.12 -0.29
C MET A 109 -37.59 -32.57 -0.26
N GLY A 110 -37.88 -33.16 -1.42
CA GLY A 110 -38.29 -34.57 -1.51
C GLY A 110 -37.27 -35.53 -0.90
N GLU A 111 -35.98 -35.35 -1.20
CA GLU A 111 -34.90 -36.17 -0.63
C GLU A 111 -34.82 -36.06 0.91
N PHE A 112 -34.97 -34.84 1.44
CA PHE A 112 -34.99 -34.63 2.89
C PHE A 112 -36.23 -35.21 3.55
N ILE A 113 -37.40 -35.09 2.93
CA ILE A 113 -38.64 -35.71 3.41
C ILE A 113 -38.47 -37.22 3.50
N THR A 114 -37.92 -37.86 2.48
CA THR A 114 -37.67 -39.32 2.51
C THR A 114 -36.76 -39.71 3.67
N LYS A 115 -35.71 -38.92 3.97
CA LYS A 115 -34.82 -39.15 5.12
C LYS A 115 -35.51 -38.95 6.47
N ILE A 116 -36.43 -37.99 6.59
CA ILE A 116 -37.16 -37.77 7.85
C ILE A 116 -38.17 -38.90 8.08
N LEU A 117 -38.78 -39.43 7.01
CA LEU A 117 -39.75 -40.52 7.09
C LEU A 117 -39.15 -41.86 7.57
N THR A 118 -37.82 -42.04 7.53
CA THR A 118 -37.16 -43.21 8.12
C THR A 118 -37.02 -43.13 9.65
N ALA A 119 -37.30 -41.97 10.25
CA ALA A 119 -37.29 -41.74 11.70
C ALA A 119 -38.74 -41.54 12.22
N PRO A 120 -39.36 -42.55 12.84
CA PRO A 120 -40.77 -42.52 13.26
C PRO A 120 -41.13 -41.33 14.17
N GLU A 121 -40.22 -40.95 15.08
CA GLU A 121 -40.42 -39.83 15.98
C GLU A 121 -40.49 -38.46 15.27
N LEU A 122 -39.87 -38.32 14.10
CA LEU A 122 -39.85 -37.07 13.33
C LEU A 122 -41.00 -37.02 12.31
N ALA A 123 -41.46 -38.19 11.84
CA ALA A 123 -42.54 -38.29 10.85
C ALA A 123 -43.84 -37.59 11.31
N ALA A 124 -44.13 -37.58 12.61
CA ALA A 124 -45.29 -36.90 13.18
C ALA A 124 -45.29 -35.37 12.95
N ARG A 125 -44.11 -34.75 12.74
CA ARG A 125 -43.93 -33.30 12.53
C ARG A 125 -43.59 -32.96 11.08
N ILE A 126 -43.70 -33.92 10.15
CA ILE A 126 -43.26 -33.74 8.76
C ILE A 126 -43.91 -32.53 8.08
N GLY A 127 -45.19 -32.24 8.37
CA GLY A 127 -45.87 -31.05 7.83
C GLY A 127 -45.19 -29.74 8.24
N ASN A 128 -44.73 -29.65 9.49
CA ASN A 128 -44.01 -28.48 10.00
C ASN A 128 -42.66 -28.33 9.29
N TYR A 129 -41.93 -29.44 9.13
CA TYR A 129 -40.64 -29.43 8.44
C TYR A 129 -40.77 -29.06 6.97
N THR A 130 -41.78 -29.60 6.28
CA THR A 130 -42.10 -29.23 4.89
C THR A 130 -42.41 -27.74 4.79
N SER A 131 -43.27 -27.20 5.66
CA SER A 131 -43.58 -25.76 5.67
C SER A 131 -42.33 -24.91 5.90
N ARG A 132 -41.45 -25.33 6.82
CA ARG A 132 -40.17 -24.64 7.11
C ARG A 132 -39.21 -24.67 5.93
N MET A 133 -39.12 -25.78 5.20
CA MET A 133 -38.31 -25.88 3.98
C MET A 133 -38.89 -25.03 2.84
N SER A 134 -40.22 -25.02 2.67
CA SER A 134 -40.87 -24.15 1.67
C SER A 134 -40.60 -22.66 1.96
N ARG A 135 -40.66 -22.25 3.23
CA ARG A 135 -40.29 -20.88 3.63
C ARG A 135 -38.81 -20.57 3.38
N LEU A 136 -37.93 -21.57 3.55
CA LEU A 136 -36.50 -21.43 3.25
C LEU A 136 -36.28 -21.20 1.74
N LEU A 137 -36.97 -21.96 0.89
CA LEU A 137 -36.91 -21.76 -0.57
C LEU A 137 -37.51 -20.43 -1.02
N ALA A 138 -38.55 -19.96 -0.34
CA ALA A 138 -39.18 -18.67 -0.65
C ALA A 138 -38.25 -17.45 -0.45
N ILE A 139 -37.03 -17.65 0.07
CA ILE A 139 -35.96 -16.63 0.04
C ILE A 139 -35.57 -16.28 -1.41
N LEU A 140 -35.63 -17.24 -2.33
CA LEU A 140 -35.31 -17.03 -3.75
C LEU A 140 -36.28 -16.05 -4.44
N ASP A 141 -37.48 -15.91 -3.89
CA ASP A 141 -38.54 -15.04 -4.40
C ASP A 141 -38.57 -13.66 -3.73
N ILE A 142 -37.56 -13.34 -2.89
CA ILE A 142 -37.49 -12.03 -2.23
C ILE A 142 -37.01 -10.98 -3.24
N GLU A 143 -37.88 -10.00 -3.52
CA GLU A 143 -37.50 -8.80 -4.23
C GLU A 143 -36.78 -7.82 -3.29
N LEU A 144 -35.56 -7.43 -3.66
CA LEU A 144 -34.80 -6.40 -2.96
C LEU A 144 -35.12 -5.04 -3.57
N HIS A 145 -35.32 -4.03 -2.72
CA HIS A 145 -35.45 -2.65 -3.17
C HIS A 145 -34.15 -2.16 -3.81
N ILE A 146 -34.23 -1.51 -4.97
CA ILE A 146 -33.07 -0.96 -5.69
C ILE A 146 -33.26 0.55 -5.83
N ASP A 147 -32.36 1.31 -5.21
CA ASP A 147 -32.22 2.74 -5.42
C ASP A 147 -31.27 2.98 -6.61
N GLU A 148 -31.74 3.71 -7.61
CA GLU A 148 -30.98 3.98 -8.83
C GLU A 148 -30.47 5.43 -8.87
N VAL A 149 -29.15 5.60 -8.87
CA VAL A 149 -28.48 6.87 -9.15
C VAL A 149 -28.43 7.04 -10.67
N THR A 150 -29.06 8.11 -11.16
CA THR A 150 -29.15 8.43 -12.59
C THR A 150 -29.01 9.94 -12.82
N GLY A 151 -28.61 10.33 -14.04
CA GLY A 151 -28.45 11.73 -14.44
C GLY A 151 -27.07 12.03 -15.02
N ALA A 152 -27.02 12.89 -16.04
CA ALA A 152 -25.76 13.29 -16.69
C ALA A 152 -24.81 14.06 -15.76
N ASP A 153 -25.34 14.63 -14.68
CA ASP A 153 -24.58 15.34 -13.64
C ASP A 153 -23.96 14.40 -12.58
N LYS A 154 -24.30 13.09 -12.63
CA LYS A 154 -23.75 12.06 -11.72
C LYS A 154 -22.41 11.56 -12.23
N THR A 155 -21.41 12.45 -12.15
CA THR A 155 -20.01 12.11 -12.45
C THR A 155 -19.48 11.07 -11.47
N LEU A 156 -18.35 10.45 -11.82
CA LEU A 156 -17.67 9.46 -10.97
C LEU A 156 -17.44 10.00 -9.54
N ASP A 157 -17.01 11.26 -9.43
CA ASP A 157 -16.79 11.93 -8.14
C ASP A 157 -18.07 12.06 -7.31
N VAL A 158 -19.18 12.43 -7.95
CA VAL A 158 -20.49 12.56 -7.29
C VAL A 158 -20.99 11.19 -6.82
N VAL A 159 -20.82 10.16 -7.64
CA VAL A 159 -21.25 8.79 -7.31
C VAL A 159 -20.44 8.23 -6.14
N VAL A 160 -19.13 8.44 -6.13
CA VAL A 160 -18.25 8.06 -5.01
C VAL A 160 -18.66 8.80 -3.73
N ASP A 161 -18.95 10.10 -3.80
CA ASP A 161 -19.39 10.88 -2.64
C ASP A 161 -20.76 10.41 -2.12
N ILE A 162 -21.75 10.21 -3.01
CA ILE A 162 -23.07 9.64 -2.64
C ILE A 162 -22.89 8.31 -1.92
N PHE A 163 -22.10 7.41 -2.52
CA PHE A 163 -21.86 6.09 -1.95
C PHE A 163 -21.20 6.19 -0.56
N ASN A 164 -20.11 6.96 -0.42
CA ASN A 164 -19.38 7.09 0.84
C ASN A 164 -20.21 7.77 1.93
N ARG A 165 -21.15 8.66 1.57
CA ARG A 165 -22.10 9.27 2.54
C ARG A 165 -23.17 8.27 3.01
N VAL A 166 -23.72 7.48 2.09
CA VAL A 166 -24.72 6.45 2.43
C VAL A 166 -24.07 5.32 3.22
N ASN A 167 -22.83 4.95 2.86
CA ASN A 167 -22.06 3.86 3.46
C ASN A 167 -21.06 4.35 4.53
N SER A 168 -21.51 5.20 5.46
CA SER A 168 -20.63 5.80 6.48
C SER A 168 -19.97 4.80 7.44
N GLY A 169 -20.49 3.57 7.54
CA GLY A 169 -19.96 2.49 8.38
C GLY A 169 -19.42 1.28 7.62
N GLY A 170 -19.25 1.34 6.30
CA GLY A 170 -18.77 0.24 5.47
C GLY A 170 -17.73 0.65 4.42
N THR A 171 -17.21 -0.31 3.62
CA THR A 171 -16.12 -0.10 2.62
C THR A 171 -16.31 1.21 1.89
N LYS A 172 -15.31 2.09 1.94
CA LYS A 172 -15.26 3.31 1.13
C LYS A 172 -14.98 2.88 -0.30
N LEU A 173 -15.66 3.51 -1.24
CA LEU A 173 -15.40 3.32 -2.66
C LEU A 173 -14.35 4.34 -3.07
N SER A 174 -13.19 3.87 -3.54
CA SER A 174 -12.20 4.76 -4.14
C SER A 174 -12.63 5.14 -5.57
N LYS A 175 -12.10 6.27 -6.07
CA LYS A 175 -12.30 6.65 -7.48
C LYS A 175 -11.70 5.61 -8.43
N GLY A 176 -10.56 5.04 -8.04
CA GLY A 176 -9.89 3.97 -8.77
C GLY A 176 -10.72 2.69 -8.86
N ASP A 177 -11.42 2.30 -7.77
CA ASP A 177 -12.29 1.13 -7.77
C ASP A 177 -13.46 1.29 -8.73
N LEU A 178 -14.10 2.46 -8.72
CA LEU A 178 -15.23 2.72 -9.62
C LEU A 178 -14.78 2.81 -11.08
N ALA A 179 -13.62 3.41 -11.33
CA ALA A 179 -13.00 3.42 -12.65
C ALA A 179 -12.69 1.99 -13.13
N LEU A 180 -12.03 1.17 -12.29
CA LEU A 180 -11.73 -0.23 -12.62
C LEU A 180 -12.99 -1.06 -12.81
N ALA A 181 -14.05 -0.83 -12.03
CA ALA A 181 -15.33 -1.52 -12.18
C ALA A 181 -15.97 -1.24 -13.54
N LYS A 182 -15.91 0.02 -14.00
CA LYS A 182 -16.40 0.40 -15.34
C LYS A 182 -15.56 -0.27 -16.45
N ILE A 183 -14.23 -0.29 -16.30
CA ILE A 183 -13.34 -1.00 -17.23
C ILE A 183 -13.67 -2.49 -17.28
N CYS A 184 -13.95 -3.11 -16.14
CA CYS A 184 -14.30 -4.53 -16.05
C CYS A 184 -15.65 -4.88 -16.72
N ALA A 185 -16.48 -3.88 -17.06
CA ALA A 185 -17.70 -4.10 -17.81
C ALA A 185 -17.41 -4.39 -19.30
N ASP A 186 -16.36 -3.76 -19.84
CA ASP A 186 -15.93 -3.93 -21.24
C ASP A 186 -14.77 -4.93 -21.37
N TRP A 187 -13.93 -5.04 -20.35
CA TRP A 187 -12.79 -5.97 -20.26
C TRP A 187 -12.80 -6.74 -18.94
N PRO A 188 -13.52 -7.88 -18.84
CA PRO A 188 -13.69 -8.62 -17.60
C PRO A 188 -12.39 -9.07 -16.90
N GLU A 189 -11.32 -9.31 -17.67
CA GLU A 189 -10.00 -9.77 -17.18
C GLU A 189 -9.07 -8.63 -16.74
N ALA A 190 -9.52 -7.36 -16.79
CA ALA A 190 -8.69 -6.19 -16.48
C ALA A 190 -8.03 -6.27 -15.09
N ARG A 191 -8.82 -6.60 -14.06
CA ARG A 191 -8.35 -6.71 -12.67
C ARG A 191 -7.30 -7.80 -12.52
N ASP A 192 -7.54 -8.99 -13.08
CA ASP A 192 -6.61 -10.12 -12.98
C ASP A 192 -5.29 -9.82 -13.70
N SER A 193 -5.37 -9.15 -14.86
CA SER A 193 -4.19 -8.73 -15.64
C SER A 193 -3.33 -7.72 -14.86
N MET A 194 -3.94 -6.76 -14.19
CA MET A 194 -3.24 -5.78 -13.33
C MET A 194 -2.63 -6.44 -12.09
N LYS A 195 -3.37 -7.34 -11.43
CA LYS A 195 -2.86 -8.11 -10.27
C LYS A 195 -1.67 -8.98 -10.63
N GLN A 196 -1.67 -9.58 -11.82
CA GLN A 196 -0.54 -10.37 -12.31
C GLN A 196 0.73 -9.50 -12.40
N LYS A 197 0.63 -8.27 -12.92
CA LYS A 197 1.76 -7.33 -12.95
C LYS A 197 2.22 -6.87 -11.57
N ILE A 198 1.30 -6.57 -10.66
CA ILE A 198 1.63 -6.24 -9.27
C ILE A 198 2.39 -7.39 -8.61
N LYS A 199 1.98 -8.64 -8.85
CA LYS A 199 2.67 -9.83 -8.32
C LYS A 199 4.10 -9.98 -8.87
N GLU A 200 4.32 -9.65 -10.14
CA GLU A 200 5.67 -9.63 -10.73
C GLU A 200 6.57 -8.62 -10.04
N TRP A 201 6.07 -7.40 -9.77
CA TRP A 201 6.83 -6.38 -9.02
C TRP A 201 7.06 -6.76 -7.56
N HIS A 202 6.09 -7.38 -6.90
CA HIS A 202 6.25 -7.90 -5.54
C HIS A 202 7.39 -8.93 -5.47
N GLN A 203 7.47 -9.85 -6.44
CA GLN A 203 8.57 -10.81 -6.54
C GLN A 203 9.93 -10.15 -6.82
N ALA A 204 9.93 -8.97 -7.45
CA ALA A 204 11.12 -8.15 -7.66
C ALA A 204 11.46 -7.23 -6.47
N GLY A 205 10.68 -7.28 -5.38
CA GLY A 205 10.92 -6.51 -4.16
C GLY A 205 10.22 -5.14 -4.10
N TYR A 206 9.15 -4.92 -4.88
CA TYR A 206 8.36 -3.67 -4.89
C TYR A 206 6.86 -3.92 -4.66
N ASP A 207 6.23 -3.17 -3.76
CA ASP A 207 4.86 -3.41 -3.31
C ASP A 207 3.84 -2.36 -3.78
N PHE A 208 3.23 -2.56 -4.95
CA PHE A 208 2.22 -1.65 -5.50
C PHE A 208 0.78 -2.14 -5.31
N ASN A 209 -0.18 -1.24 -5.43
CA ASN A 209 -1.62 -1.56 -5.39
C ASN A 209 -2.32 -1.26 -6.72
N LEU A 210 -3.58 -1.68 -6.84
CA LEU A 210 -4.37 -1.54 -8.07
C LEU A 210 -4.62 -0.08 -8.45
N ASP A 211 -4.92 0.77 -7.47
CA ASP A 211 -5.18 2.20 -7.70
C ASP A 211 -3.93 2.92 -8.23
N TRP A 212 -2.75 2.62 -7.68
CA TRP A 212 -1.47 3.15 -8.17
C TRP A 212 -1.19 2.73 -9.62
N LEU A 213 -1.36 1.44 -9.94
CA LEU A 213 -1.15 0.93 -11.30
C LEU A 213 -2.17 1.54 -12.27
N LEU A 214 -3.45 1.56 -11.89
CA LEU A 214 -4.51 2.15 -12.71
C LEU A 214 -4.23 3.63 -12.99
N ARG A 215 -3.68 4.36 -12.01
CA ARG A 215 -3.26 5.75 -12.20
C ARG A 215 -2.15 5.87 -13.23
N SER A 216 -1.12 5.03 -13.18
CA SER A 216 -0.08 4.99 -14.24
C SER A 216 -0.63 4.64 -15.62
N VAL A 217 -1.64 3.76 -15.71
CA VAL A 217 -2.34 3.49 -16.96
C VAL A 217 -3.11 4.72 -17.44
N ASN A 218 -3.77 5.42 -16.52
CA ASN A 218 -4.51 6.64 -16.83
C ASN A 218 -3.59 7.74 -17.38
N THR A 219 -2.43 7.99 -16.74
CA THR A 219 -1.50 9.03 -17.23
C THR A 219 -1.04 8.77 -18.66
N VAL A 220 -0.85 7.50 -19.04
CA VAL A 220 -0.52 7.09 -20.42
C VAL A 220 -1.67 7.33 -21.40
N LEU A 221 -2.93 7.10 -20.98
CA LEU A 221 -4.09 7.15 -21.87
C LEU A 221 -4.72 8.54 -22.01
N THR A 222 -4.71 9.32 -20.94
CA THR A 222 -5.43 10.60 -20.85
C THR A 222 -4.47 11.77 -20.65
N GLY A 223 -3.28 11.54 -20.10
CA GLY A 223 -2.38 12.61 -19.69
C GLY A 223 -2.74 13.21 -18.33
N GLU A 224 -3.61 12.57 -17.55
CA GLU A 224 -4.06 13.04 -16.25
C GLU A 224 -3.97 11.92 -15.19
N ALA A 225 -3.77 12.29 -13.93
CA ALA A 225 -3.90 11.37 -12.80
C ALA A 225 -5.36 11.12 -12.44
N LYS A 226 -6.22 12.15 -12.51
CA LYS A 226 -7.63 12.02 -12.18
C LYS A 226 -8.35 11.16 -13.21
N PHE A 227 -9.23 10.26 -12.75
CA PHE A 227 -9.97 9.33 -13.62
C PHE A 227 -11.14 9.97 -14.37
N GLN A 228 -11.00 11.23 -14.79
CA GLN A 228 -12.08 11.99 -15.45
C GLN A 228 -12.43 11.41 -16.81
N TYR A 229 -11.43 11.11 -17.64
CA TYR A 229 -11.63 10.70 -19.04
C TYR A 229 -11.31 9.23 -19.32
N LEU A 230 -10.89 8.47 -18.30
CA LEU A 230 -10.51 7.06 -18.48
C LEU A 230 -11.69 6.22 -18.99
N HIS A 231 -12.91 6.62 -18.61
CA HIS A 231 -14.13 5.94 -18.98
C HIS A 231 -14.58 6.15 -20.43
N ASP A 232 -13.93 7.07 -21.15
CA ASP A 232 -14.13 7.29 -22.58
C ASP A 232 -13.25 6.38 -23.45
N LYS A 233 -12.36 5.59 -22.82
CA LYS A 233 -11.46 4.66 -23.49
C LYS A 233 -12.09 3.29 -23.62
N ASP A 234 -11.94 2.69 -24.79
CA ASP A 234 -12.39 1.31 -25.03
C ASP A 234 -11.44 0.26 -24.43
N ALA A 235 -11.91 -0.98 -24.34
CA ALA A 235 -11.14 -2.09 -23.80
C ALA A 235 -9.77 -2.29 -24.48
N ALA A 236 -9.67 -2.10 -25.80
CA ALA A 236 -8.43 -2.30 -26.55
C ALA A 236 -7.41 -1.19 -26.25
N GLN A 237 -7.87 0.05 -26.16
CA GLN A 237 -7.06 1.19 -25.73
C GLN A 237 -6.53 0.98 -24.31
N ILE A 238 -7.37 0.49 -23.39
CA ILE A 238 -6.96 0.24 -22.01
C ILE A 238 -5.94 -0.90 -21.91
N GLN A 239 -6.12 -1.98 -22.68
CA GLN A 239 -5.14 -3.07 -22.76
C GLN A 239 -3.78 -2.59 -23.29
N ASP A 240 -3.78 -1.77 -24.35
CA ASP A 240 -2.56 -1.15 -24.86
C ASP A 240 -1.93 -0.20 -23.82
N GLY A 241 -2.75 0.62 -23.16
CA GLY A 241 -2.32 1.51 -22.08
C GLY A 241 -1.67 0.75 -20.93
N LEU A 242 -2.24 -0.37 -20.48
CA LEU A 242 -1.65 -1.24 -19.46
C LEU A 242 -0.31 -1.80 -19.93
N LYS A 243 -0.21 -2.25 -21.18
CA LYS A 243 1.03 -2.78 -21.74
C LYS A 243 2.13 -1.71 -21.77
N ARG A 244 1.83 -0.49 -22.25
CA ARG A 244 2.77 0.63 -22.32
C ARG A 244 3.18 1.10 -20.92
N ALA A 245 2.21 1.31 -20.02
CA ALA A 245 2.47 1.70 -18.64
C ALA A 245 3.35 0.68 -17.92
N SER A 246 3.02 -0.62 -18.01
CA SER A 246 3.82 -1.67 -17.37
C SER A 246 5.26 -1.69 -17.89
N LYS A 247 5.45 -1.58 -19.22
CA LYS A 247 6.79 -1.50 -19.83
C LYS A 247 7.60 -0.32 -19.26
N TYR A 248 6.99 0.86 -19.14
CA TYR A 248 7.71 2.04 -18.66
C TYR A 248 7.83 2.13 -17.14
N ILE A 249 6.98 1.43 -16.38
CA ILE A 249 7.20 1.17 -14.97
C ILE A 249 8.44 0.29 -14.82
N ASP A 250 8.54 -0.82 -15.56
CA ASP A 250 9.72 -1.69 -15.56
C ASP A 250 10.99 -0.89 -15.91
N THR A 251 10.94 -0.04 -16.95
CA THR A 251 12.05 0.86 -17.30
C THR A 251 12.38 1.81 -16.14
N SER A 252 11.39 2.47 -15.55
CA SER A 252 11.62 3.45 -14.47
C SER A 252 12.25 2.79 -13.24
N LEU A 253 11.75 1.63 -12.82
CA LEU A 253 12.30 0.85 -11.70
C LEU A 253 13.75 0.41 -12.00
N ASN A 254 14.04 -0.05 -13.22
CA ASN A 254 15.39 -0.41 -13.62
C ASN A 254 16.35 0.78 -13.63
N LEU A 255 15.90 1.97 -14.06
CA LEU A 255 16.69 3.20 -14.02
C LEU A 255 16.97 3.63 -12.57
N ILE A 256 15.94 3.63 -11.73
CA ILE A 256 16.05 4.00 -10.31
C ILE A 256 16.99 3.03 -9.58
N ALA A 257 16.78 1.72 -9.69
CA ALA A 257 17.62 0.71 -9.08
C ALA A 257 19.04 0.71 -9.64
N GLY A 258 19.20 0.82 -10.96
CA GLY A 258 20.49 0.73 -11.62
C GLY A 258 21.40 1.95 -11.42
N ARG A 259 20.82 3.16 -11.45
CA ARG A 259 21.59 4.42 -11.39
C ARG A 259 21.64 5.04 -10.00
N LEU A 260 20.54 4.97 -9.24
CA LEU A 260 20.45 5.52 -7.87
C LEU A 260 20.69 4.44 -6.81
N GLY A 261 20.56 3.16 -7.18
CA GLY A 261 20.73 2.05 -6.24
C GLY A 261 19.51 1.78 -5.37
N LEU A 262 18.39 2.51 -5.56
CA LEU A 262 17.14 2.30 -4.81
C LEU A 262 16.40 1.08 -5.38
N ASP A 263 16.70 -0.09 -4.82
CA ASP A 263 16.50 -1.39 -5.46
C ASP A 263 15.40 -2.26 -4.83
N HIS A 264 14.66 -1.74 -3.86
CA HIS A 264 13.54 -2.43 -3.20
C HIS A 264 12.59 -1.42 -2.53
N ASP A 265 11.44 -1.91 -2.07
CA ASP A 265 10.31 -1.09 -1.62
C ASP A 265 10.65 -0.08 -0.53
N GLN A 266 11.37 -0.54 0.51
CA GLN A 266 11.68 0.25 1.70
C GLN A 266 12.50 1.52 1.40
N VAL A 267 13.34 1.46 0.36
CA VAL A 267 14.18 2.59 -0.06
C VAL A 267 13.60 3.31 -1.29
N LEU A 268 12.49 2.82 -1.84
CA LEU A 268 11.81 3.45 -2.97
C LEU A 268 10.92 4.61 -2.48
N PHE A 269 11.52 5.77 -2.25
CA PHE A 269 10.76 7.00 -1.99
C PHE A 269 10.04 7.53 -3.25
N GLY A 270 9.15 8.51 -3.08
CA GLY A 270 8.57 9.22 -4.22
C GLY A 270 7.79 8.34 -5.20
N ARG A 271 7.15 7.26 -4.73
CA ARG A 271 6.50 6.20 -5.57
C ARG A 271 5.50 6.76 -6.60
N PHE A 272 4.85 7.88 -6.28
CA PHE A 272 3.90 8.57 -7.17
C PHE A 272 4.55 9.50 -8.21
N ALA A 273 5.88 9.67 -8.18
CA ALA A 273 6.64 10.28 -9.27
C ALA A 273 6.73 9.35 -10.50
N ILE A 274 6.67 8.03 -10.28
CA ILE A 274 6.77 7.02 -11.35
C ILE A 274 5.65 7.19 -12.41
N PRO A 275 4.36 7.40 -12.07
CA PRO A 275 3.33 7.77 -13.06
C PRO A 275 3.70 8.93 -14.00
N VAL A 276 4.44 9.93 -13.51
CA VAL A 276 4.94 11.06 -14.33
C VAL A 276 6.10 10.61 -15.22
N MET A 277 7.06 9.86 -14.68
CA MET A 277 8.17 9.28 -15.45
C MET A 277 7.65 8.36 -16.57
N VAL A 278 6.63 7.55 -16.27
CA VAL A 278 5.95 6.66 -17.21
C VAL A 278 5.34 7.44 -18.36
N ARG A 279 4.64 8.54 -18.07
CA ARG A 279 4.11 9.41 -19.12
C ARG A 279 5.22 10.05 -19.95
N TYR A 280 6.27 10.55 -19.31
CA TYR A 280 7.40 11.14 -20.02
C TYR A 280 8.04 10.16 -21.00
N LEU A 281 8.32 8.93 -20.55
CA LEU A 281 8.83 7.84 -21.38
C LEU A 281 7.88 7.50 -22.53
N ASP A 282 6.57 7.46 -22.25
CA ASP A 282 5.56 7.16 -23.26
C ASP A 282 5.51 8.21 -24.38
N LEU A 283 5.57 9.50 -24.03
CA LEU A 283 5.62 10.60 -25.00
C LEU A 283 6.88 10.57 -25.88
N HIS A 284 7.98 9.99 -25.38
CA HIS A 284 9.26 9.89 -26.08
C HIS A 284 9.54 8.50 -26.67
N GLY A 285 8.52 7.62 -26.74
CA GLY A 285 8.65 6.27 -27.31
C GLY A 285 9.60 5.35 -26.52
N GLY A 286 9.92 5.69 -25.27
CA GLY A 286 10.81 4.95 -24.39
C GLY A 286 12.30 5.22 -24.60
N SER A 287 12.68 6.12 -25.50
CA SER A 287 14.08 6.46 -25.74
C SER A 287 14.49 7.61 -24.82
N LEU A 288 15.57 7.41 -24.06
CA LEU A 288 16.24 8.46 -23.30
C LEU A 288 17.72 8.44 -23.66
N ASN A 289 18.27 9.62 -23.97
CA ASN A 289 19.72 9.78 -23.95
C ASN A 289 20.22 9.82 -22.49
N GLU A 290 21.54 9.80 -22.31
CA GLU A 290 22.14 9.79 -20.98
C GLU A 290 21.75 11.02 -20.13
N ILE A 291 21.71 12.20 -20.75
CA ILE A 291 21.42 13.47 -20.10
C ILE A 291 19.97 13.50 -19.62
N ASP A 292 19.02 13.14 -20.46
CA ASP A 292 17.60 13.13 -20.10
C ASP A 292 17.29 12.05 -19.06
N ARG A 293 17.95 10.88 -19.16
CA ARG A 293 17.87 9.82 -18.15
C ARG A 293 18.30 10.33 -16.78
N ASP A 294 19.49 10.91 -16.69
CA ASP A 294 20.04 11.34 -15.40
C ASP A 294 19.30 12.58 -14.86
N LYS A 295 18.86 13.49 -15.72
CA LYS A 295 18.02 14.64 -15.33
C LYS A 295 16.63 14.21 -14.83
N LEU A 296 16.01 13.21 -15.45
CA LEU A 296 14.75 12.62 -14.96
C LEU A 296 14.93 11.96 -13.59
N LEU A 297 16.06 11.27 -13.38
CA LEU A 297 16.40 10.68 -12.08
C LEU A 297 16.72 11.72 -11.01
N PHE A 298 17.35 12.85 -11.38
CA PHE A 298 17.51 14.00 -10.50
C PHE A 298 16.14 14.55 -10.08
N TRP A 299 15.20 14.76 -11.02
CA TRP A 299 13.83 15.18 -10.71
C TRP A 299 13.11 14.19 -9.78
N PHE A 300 13.25 12.89 -10.05
CA PHE A 300 12.69 11.82 -9.20
C PHE A 300 13.24 11.90 -7.77
N ALA A 301 14.56 11.96 -7.62
CA ALA A 301 15.21 12.03 -6.31
C ALA A 301 14.77 13.28 -5.54
N GLN A 302 14.75 14.44 -6.18
CA GLN A 302 14.30 15.70 -5.57
C GLN A 302 12.82 15.63 -5.16
N SER A 303 11.97 15.05 -6.00
CA SER A 303 10.54 14.87 -5.66
C SER A 303 10.34 13.96 -4.44
N GLY A 304 11.16 12.91 -4.32
CA GLY A 304 11.17 11.99 -3.17
C GLY A 304 11.69 12.64 -1.89
N MET A 305 12.85 13.31 -1.94
CA MET A 305 13.49 13.98 -0.80
C MET A 305 12.56 14.97 -0.09
N TRP A 306 11.75 15.68 -0.88
CA TRP A 306 10.87 16.73 -0.37
C TRP A 306 9.42 16.27 -0.17
N GLY A 307 9.09 15.02 -0.49
CA GLY A 307 7.74 14.47 -0.33
C GLY A 307 6.69 15.17 -1.21
N ARG A 308 7.04 15.52 -2.45
CA ARG A 308 6.14 16.20 -3.42
C ARG A 308 4.77 15.53 -3.55
N PHE A 309 4.75 14.20 -3.46
CA PHE A 309 3.57 13.38 -3.65
C PHE A 309 3.07 12.70 -2.36
N SER A 310 3.47 13.19 -1.18
CA SER A 310 3.00 12.66 0.11
C SER A 310 1.66 13.27 0.59
N GLY A 311 1.15 14.30 -0.11
CA GLY A 311 -0.07 15.03 0.24
C GLY A 311 -1.11 15.01 -0.89
N SER A 312 -1.31 16.16 -1.56
CA SER A 312 -2.25 16.32 -2.68
C SER A 312 -1.78 15.64 -3.98
N THR A 313 -1.57 14.32 -3.93
CA THR A 313 -0.90 13.50 -4.96
C THR A 313 -1.42 13.73 -6.37
N GLU A 314 -2.72 13.59 -6.59
CA GLU A 314 -3.33 13.74 -7.92
C GLU A 314 -3.11 15.13 -8.50
N SER A 315 -3.22 16.17 -7.67
CA SER A 315 -3.07 17.56 -8.12
C SER A 315 -1.62 17.90 -8.47
N TYR A 316 -0.64 17.31 -7.79
CA TYR A 316 0.77 17.48 -8.17
C TYR A 316 1.14 16.68 -9.40
N ILE A 317 0.62 15.45 -9.53
CA ILE A 317 0.82 14.67 -10.76
C ILE A 317 0.23 15.42 -11.96
N ASP A 318 -1.04 15.88 -11.90
CA ASP A 318 -1.67 16.62 -13.01
C ASP A 318 -0.85 17.86 -13.40
N LYS A 319 -0.36 18.61 -12.42
CA LYS A 319 0.52 19.78 -12.62
C LYS A 319 1.81 19.42 -13.36
N ASP A 320 2.43 18.29 -13.03
CA ASP A 320 3.66 17.83 -13.66
C ASP A 320 3.39 17.27 -15.08
N LEU A 321 2.27 16.56 -15.28
CA LEU A 321 1.85 16.06 -16.58
C LEU A 321 1.52 17.19 -17.56
N GLU A 322 0.88 18.27 -17.09
CA GLU A 322 0.60 19.46 -17.90
C GLU A 322 1.89 20.06 -18.49
N VAL A 323 2.95 20.16 -17.67
CA VAL A 323 4.27 20.62 -18.11
C VAL A 323 4.85 19.72 -19.20
N LEU A 324 4.72 18.40 -19.07
CA LEU A 324 5.17 17.43 -20.07
C LEU A 324 4.36 17.45 -21.38
N THR A 325 3.19 18.06 -21.39
CA THR A 325 2.37 18.20 -22.61
C THR A 325 2.46 19.60 -23.25
N SER A 326 3.10 20.55 -22.57
CA SER A 326 3.31 21.91 -23.08
C SER A 326 4.28 21.94 -24.27
N GLU A 327 4.26 23.02 -25.07
CA GLU A 327 5.17 23.21 -26.22
C GLU A 327 6.66 23.09 -25.84
N ASN A 328 6.99 23.33 -24.57
CA ASN A 328 8.32 23.26 -23.98
C ASN A 328 8.60 21.93 -23.26
N ASN A 329 7.89 20.84 -23.58
CA ASN A 329 8.00 19.46 -23.06
C ASN A 329 9.45 19.02 -22.76
N SER A 330 9.97 19.49 -21.63
CA SER A 330 11.37 19.40 -21.28
C SER A 330 11.44 19.15 -19.79
N LEU A 331 12.45 18.37 -19.41
CA LEU A 331 12.73 18.10 -18.01
C LEU A 331 13.11 19.38 -17.26
N ASP A 332 13.66 20.38 -17.94
CA ASP A 332 13.98 21.68 -17.33
C ASP A 332 12.72 22.39 -16.81
N ALA A 333 11.60 22.29 -17.52
CA ALA A 333 10.33 22.85 -17.05
C ALA A 333 9.81 22.12 -15.80
N LEU A 334 10.00 20.80 -15.70
CA LEU A 334 9.68 20.03 -14.49
C LEU A 334 10.58 20.43 -13.31
N LEU A 335 11.88 20.64 -13.55
CA LEU A 335 12.82 21.11 -12.53
C LEU A 335 12.46 22.52 -12.04
N GLU A 336 12.09 23.41 -12.96
CA GLU A 336 11.64 24.76 -12.64
C GLU A 336 10.35 24.73 -11.80
N GLN A 337 9.39 23.87 -12.16
CA GLN A 337 8.17 23.70 -11.38
C GLN A 337 8.45 23.16 -9.97
N LEU A 338 9.42 22.26 -9.83
CA LEU A 338 9.86 21.76 -8.53
C LEU A 338 10.54 22.87 -7.71
N ARG A 339 11.39 23.67 -8.35
CA ARG A 339 12.06 24.85 -7.77
C ARG A 339 11.06 25.91 -7.31
N LEU A 340 10.00 26.16 -8.08
CA LEU A 340 8.95 27.12 -7.69
C LEU A 340 8.12 26.61 -6.50
N TRP A 341 7.93 25.29 -6.39
CA TRP A 341 7.19 24.68 -5.29
C TRP A 341 8.00 24.64 -3.98
N HIS A 342 9.25 24.16 -4.03
CA HIS A 342 10.10 23.96 -2.84
C HIS A 342 11.02 25.16 -2.55
N GLY A 343 11.50 25.84 -3.60
CA GLY A 343 12.66 26.74 -3.52
C GLY A 343 13.89 26.06 -4.09
N GLY A 344 15.08 26.39 -3.56
CA GLY A 344 16.33 25.79 -4.03
C GLY A 344 16.32 24.26 -3.97
N LEU A 345 17.04 23.62 -4.89
CA LEU A 345 17.19 22.16 -4.97
C LEU A 345 18.52 21.67 -4.33
N ARG A 346 19.23 22.58 -3.66
CA ARG A 346 20.46 22.28 -2.92
C ARG A 346 20.13 21.56 -1.61
N ILE A 347 20.87 20.50 -1.32
CA ILE A 347 20.74 19.74 -0.08
C ILE A 347 21.62 20.38 1.00
N GLU A 348 21.07 20.62 2.18
CA GLU A 348 21.77 21.21 3.32
C GLU A 348 22.00 20.20 4.45
N PRO A 349 22.98 20.46 5.34
CA PRO A 349 23.20 19.63 6.53
C PRO A 349 21.95 19.49 7.40
N GLY A 350 21.12 20.53 7.46
CA GLY A 350 19.86 20.54 8.20
C GLY A 350 18.84 19.48 7.72
N HIS A 351 18.94 18.98 6.49
CA HIS A 351 18.04 17.94 5.97
C HIS A 351 18.38 16.53 6.49
N PHE A 352 19.61 16.32 7.00
CA PHE A 352 20.03 15.06 7.62
C PHE A 352 19.75 14.99 9.13
N THR A 353 18.87 15.85 9.65
CA THR A 353 18.43 15.87 11.05
C THR A 353 17.36 14.84 11.38
N GLY A 354 16.71 14.26 10.36
CA GLY A 354 15.71 13.22 10.52
C GLY A 354 16.25 11.97 11.24
N TRP A 355 15.34 11.22 11.83
CA TRP A 355 15.60 9.98 12.55
C TRP A 355 14.53 8.95 12.17
N SER A 356 14.79 7.67 12.41
CA SER A 356 14.00 6.51 11.94
C SER A 356 14.23 6.10 10.47
N LEU A 357 13.74 4.91 10.12
CA LEU A 357 13.76 4.38 8.74
C LEU A 357 12.73 5.07 7.83
N GLY A 358 11.73 5.75 8.39
CA GLY A 358 10.72 6.50 7.62
C GLY A 358 11.08 7.96 7.35
N ALA A 359 12.23 8.43 7.84
CA ALA A 359 12.71 9.75 7.51
C ALA A 359 13.00 9.86 6.01
N ARG A 360 12.58 10.95 5.35
CA ARG A 360 12.74 11.15 3.90
C ARG A 360 14.19 11.08 3.40
N PHE A 361 15.15 11.32 4.29
CA PHE A 361 16.58 11.27 4.00
C PHE A 361 17.24 9.91 4.32
N TYR A 362 16.51 8.93 4.87
CA TYR A 362 17.01 7.56 5.01
C TYR A 362 17.26 6.89 3.64
N PRO A 363 16.30 6.93 2.69
CA PRO A 363 16.56 6.48 1.32
C PRO A 363 17.70 7.23 0.62
N VAL A 364 17.90 8.51 0.95
CA VAL A 364 19.03 9.30 0.44
C VAL A 364 20.34 8.72 0.93
N LEU A 365 20.48 8.41 2.23
CA LEU A 365 21.70 7.77 2.75
C LEU A 365 22.00 6.43 2.05
N TYR A 366 20.95 5.63 1.79
CA TYR A 366 21.09 4.38 1.03
C TYR A 366 21.53 4.63 -0.42
N MET A 367 20.90 5.60 -1.09
CA MET A 367 21.29 6.05 -2.44
C MET A 367 22.74 6.49 -2.50
N LEU A 368 23.21 7.31 -1.54
CA LEU A 368 24.61 7.73 -1.47
C LEU A 368 25.54 6.52 -1.31
N THR A 369 25.18 5.58 -0.44
CA THR A 369 25.95 4.36 -0.20
C THR A 369 26.15 3.57 -1.50
N ARG A 370 25.08 3.43 -2.29
CA ARG A 370 25.10 2.71 -3.57
C ARG A 370 25.83 3.48 -4.67
N MET A 371 25.49 4.76 -4.87
CA MET A 371 26.12 5.61 -5.90
C MET A 371 27.60 5.90 -5.60
N GLY A 372 27.96 5.95 -4.33
CA GLY A 372 29.31 6.23 -3.85
C GLY A 372 30.23 5.01 -3.82
N GLU A 373 29.71 3.82 -4.10
CA GLU A 373 30.42 2.55 -3.93
C GLU A 373 31.05 2.43 -2.52
N SER A 374 30.30 2.85 -1.50
CA SER A 374 30.73 2.79 -0.10
C SER A 374 31.22 1.39 0.26
N ARG A 375 32.30 1.30 1.04
CA ARG A 375 32.95 0.04 1.37
C ARG A 375 32.46 -0.51 2.71
N ASP A 376 32.30 -1.83 2.75
CA ASP A 376 32.07 -2.58 3.97
C ASP A 376 33.32 -2.52 4.87
N TRP A 377 33.13 -2.26 6.16
CA TRP A 377 34.24 -2.06 7.10
C TRP A 377 34.96 -3.35 7.53
N GLY A 378 34.34 -4.53 7.32
CA GLY A 378 34.95 -5.81 7.66
C GLY A 378 35.70 -6.41 6.47
N THR A 379 35.15 -6.28 5.27
CA THR A 379 35.67 -6.91 4.04
C THR A 379 36.43 -5.95 3.14
N GLY A 380 36.23 -4.63 3.27
CA GLY A 380 36.80 -3.60 2.39
C GLY A 380 36.16 -3.54 0.99
N LEU A 381 35.17 -4.40 0.71
CA LEU A 381 34.52 -4.50 -0.60
C LEU A 381 33.40 -3.46 -0.74
N PRO A 382 33.13 -2.97 -1.96
CA PRO A 382 31.98 -2.11 -2.22
C PRO A 382 30.64 -2.79 -1.88
N LEU A 383 29.75 -2.05 -1.23
CA LEU A 383 28.40 -2.45 -0.81
C LEU A 383 27.44 -2.45 -2.00
N ARG A 384 27.62 -3.40 -2.93
CA ARG A 384 26.82 -3.54 -4.17
C ARG A 384 25.53 -4.34 -3.95
N ALA A 385 24.57 -4.22 -4.87
CA ALA A 385 23.27 -4.88 -4.77
C ALA A 385 23.35 -6.41 -4.90
N ASN A 386 24.28 -6.92 -5.69
CA ASN A 386 24.35 -8.33 -6.07
C ASN A 386 25.26 -9.17 -5.16
N LEU A 387 25.36 -8.84 -3.87
CA LEU A 387 26.13 -9.68 -2.94
C LEU A 387 25.33 -10.95 -2.58
N LEU A 388 25.93 -12.12 -2.81
CA LEU A 388 25.25 -13.42 -2.65
C LEU A 388 25.33 -13.94 -1.20
N GLY A 389 24.21 -14.44 -0.68
CA GLY A 389 24.14 -15.12 0.62
C GLY A 389 23.62 -14.24 1.76
N ARG A 390 22.90 -14.86 2.72
CA ARG A 390 22.18 -14.16 3.80
C ARG A 390 23.07 -13.24 4.65
N MET A 391 24.35 -13.60 4.83
CA MET A 391 25.31 -12.82 5.63
C MET A 391 25.82 -11.57 4.91
N ASN A 392 25.58 -11.46 3.59
CA ASN A 392 25.97 -10.30 2.79
C ASN A 392 24.80 -9.34 2.52
N ARG A 393 23.62 -9.58 3.14
CA ARG A 393 22.54 -8.59 3.14
C ARG A 393 23.02 -7.32 3.83
N LEU A 394 22.66 -6.17 3.28
CA LEU A 394 22.91 -4.89 3.94
C LEU A 394 22.04 -4.76 5.18
N GLU A 395 22.67 -4.34 6.27
CA GLU A 395 22.00 -3.96 7.51
C GLU A 395 22.40 -2.54 7.87
N VAL A 396 21.46 -1.82 8.49
CA VAL A 396 21.73 -0.54 9.11
C VAL A 396 22.59 -0.76 10.35
N HIS A 397 23.74 -0.10 10.40
CA HIS A 397 24.64 -0.09 11.54
C HIS A 397 24.58 1.28 12.22
N HIS A 398 24.30 1.27 13.53
CA HIS A 398 24.44 2.44 14.40
C HIS A 398 25.92 2.62 14.71
N ILE A 399 26.52 3.66 14.14
CA ILE A 399 27.95 3.96 14.31
C ILE A 399 28.29 4.07 15.78
N PHE A 400 27.60 4.96 16.50
CA PHE A 400 27.60 4.94 17.95
C PHE A 400 26.52 3.96 18.41
N PRO A 401 26.89 2.87 19.10
CA PRO A 401 25.95 1.82 19.43
C PRO A 401 24.80 2.31 20.31
N LYS A 402 23.58 1.91 19.97
CA LYS A 402 22.35 2.25 20.72
C LYS A 402 22.48 2.01 22.21
N ALA A 403 22.95 0.84 22.60
CA ALA A 403 23.09 0.45 24.01
C ALA A 403 24.03 1.40 24.78
N GLN A 404 25.08 1.91 24.12
CA GLN A 404 26.04 2.83 24.74
C GLN A 404 25.47 4.25 24.87
N LEU A 405 24.69 4.69 23.90
CA LEU A 405 24.02 5.99 23.91
C LEU A 405 22.87 6.02 24.93
N TYR A 406 22.02 5.00 24.97
CA TYR A 406 20.93 4.93 25.97
C TYR A 406 21.46 4.89 27.42
N LYS A 407 22.57 4.19 27.68
CA LYS A 407 23.25 4.21 29.00
C LYS A 407 23.68 5.62 29.44
N ARG A 408 23.83 6.55 28.50
CA ARG A 408 24.23 7.96 28.71
C ARG A 408 23.07 8.95 28.56
N ASN A 409 21.84 8.46 28.50
CA ASN A 409 20.61 9.26 28.43
C ASN A 409 20.49 10.16 27.18
N TYR A 410 21.05 9.74 26.03
CA TYR A 410 20.72 10.37 24.75
C TYR A 410 19.27 10.09 24.37
N ARG A 411 18.60 11.05 23.72
CA ARG A 411 17.18 10.93 23.32
C ARG A 411 17.00 9.91 22.20
N LYS A 412 15.81 9.31 22.06
CA LYS A 412 15.48 8.35 20.98
C LYS A 412 15.82 8.93 19.59
N SER A 413 15.50 10.20 19.35
CA SER A 413 15.81 10.90 18.10
C SER A 413 17.31 11.11 17.86
N GLU A 414 18.11 11.31 18.91
CA GLU A 414 19.57 11.41 18.81
C GLU A 414 20.18 10.03 18.52
N VAL A 415 19.72 8.99 19.21
CA VAL A 415 20.22 7.61 19.03
C VAL A 415 19.97 7.10 17.62
N ASN A 416 18.81 7.44 17.06
CA ASN A 416 18.34 6.97 15.77
C ASN A 416 18.44 8.01 14.65
N ALA A 417 19.30 9.03 14.83
CA ALA A 417 19.56 10.03 13.82
C ALA A 417 20.13 9.37 12.55
N ILE A 418 19.71 9.82 11.37
CA ILE A 418 20.26 9.35 10.08
C ILE A 418 21.78 9.53 10.04
N ALA A 419 22.28 10.64 10.61
CA ALA A 419 23.71 10.90 10.72
C ALA A 419 24.47 9.94 11.67
N ASN A 420 23.79 9.05 12.40
CA ASN A 420 24.38 7.94 13.15
C ASN A 420 24.31 6.60 12.40
N PHE A 421 23.70 6.54 11.21
CA PHE A 421 23.54 5.30 10.45
C PHE A 421 24.62 5.16 9.38
N CYS A 422 25.06 3.93 9.16
CA CYS A 422 25.77 3.54 7.96
C CYS A 422 25.28 2.15 7.52
N PHE A 423 25.69 1.67 6.35
CA PHE A 423 25.30 0.35 5.90
C PHE A 423 26.51 -0.57 5.91
N LEU A 424 26.32 -1.79 6.41
CA LEU A 424 27.33 -2.83 6.45
C LEU A 424 26.71 -4.16 6.04
N THR A 425 27.53 -5.12 5.67
CA THR A 425 27.07 -6.51 5.59
C THR A 425 26.68 -7.02 6.98
N LYS A 426 25.68 -7.90 7.03
CA LYS A 426 25.24 -8.54 8.29
C LYS A 426 26.39 -9.14 9.09
N ASP A 427 27.34 -9.81 8.43
CA ASP A 427 28.51 -10.38 9.11
C ASP A 427 29.36 -9.30 9.80
N THR A 428 29.71 -8.24 9.09
CA THR A 428 30.47 -7.12 9.63
C THR A 428 29.72 -6.43 10.78
N ASN A 429 28.40 -6.22 10.63
CA ASN A 429 27.57 -5.61 11.66
C ASN A 429 27.59 -6.42 12.97
N LEU A 430 27.44 -7.75 12.87
CA LEU A 430 27.51 -8.66 14.01
C LEU A 430 28.89 -8.67 14.66
N ASN A 431 29.97 -8.64 13.86
CA ASN A 431 31.35 -8.63 14.36
C ASN A 431 31.71 -7.34 15.10
N ILE A 432 31.19 -6.19 14.67
CA ILE A 432 31.41 -4.90 15.36
C ILE A 432 30.60 -4.84 16.65
N SER A 433 29.35 -5.34 16.65
CA SER A 433 28.48 -5.40 17.83
C SER A 433 28.31 -4.03 18.51
N ASP A 434 28.40 -3.96 19.85
CA ASP A 434 28.23 -2.74 20.64
C ASP A 434 29.53 -1.99 20.97
N ARG A 435 30.60 -2.23 20.18
CA ARG A 435 31.89 -1.56 20.34
C ARG A 435 31.81 -0.08 19.96
N LEU A 436 32.53 0.77 20.70
CA LEU A 436 32.57 2.21 20.45
C LEU A 436 33.46 2.55 19.24
N PRO A 437 33.11 3.58 18.43
CA PRO A 437 33.90 4.03 17.29
C PRO A 437 35.37 4.30 17.59
N GLU A 438 35.67 4.90 18.74
CA GLU A 438 37.05 5.15 19.19
C GLU A 438 37.94 3.89 19.26
N ILE A 439 37.32 2.71 19.35
CA ILE A 439 38.03 1.42 19.35
C ILE A 439 38.11 0.88 17.92
N TYR A 440 36.96 0.66 17.28
CA TYR A 440 36.94 -0.13 16.05
C TYR A 440 37.29 0.67 14.79
N PHE A 441 37.17 2.00 14.77
CA PHE A 441 37.52 2.81 13.60
C PHE A 441 39.01 2.71 13.24
N SER A 442 39.90 2.72 14.24
CA SER A 442 41.33 2.51 14.00
C SER A 442 41.62 1.13 13.39
N GLU A 443 40.93 0.08 13.85
CA GLU A 443 41.07 -1.28 13.28
C GLU A 443 40.57 -1.34 11.83
N VAL A 444 39.48 -0.63 11.52
CA VAL A 444 38.91 -0.58 10.17
C VAL A 444 39.87 0.14 9.23
N GLU A 445 40.42 1.30 9.61
CA GLU A 445 41.37 2.04 8.78
C GLU A 445 42.72 1.33 8.64
N GLU A 446 43.17 0.58 9.65
CA GLU A 446 44.37 -0.25 9.54
C GLU A 446 44.19 -1.39 8.53
N LYS A 447 43.05 -2.09 8.59
CA LYS A 447 42.77 -3.23 7.69
C LYS A 447 42.38 -2.79 6.29
N HIS A 448 41.59 -1.72 6.18
CA HIS A 448 40.97 -1.24 4.96
C HIS A 448 41.10 0.29 4.86
N PRO A 449 42.28 0.83 4.55
CA PRO A 449 42.51 2.28 4.48
C PRO A 449 41.50 3.01 3.58
N GLY A 450 40.90 4.07 4.11
CA GLY A 450 39.88 4.87 3.44
C GLY A 450 38.47 4.28 3.44
N ALA A 451 38.22 3.13 4.09
CA ALA A 451 36.87 2.57 4.17
C ALA A 451 35.91 3.50 4.95
N LEU A 452 36.39 4.17 6.01
CA LEU A 452 35.57 5.11 6.79
C LEU A 452 35.20 6.36 5.96
N THR A 453 36.13 6.88 5.14
CA THR A 453 35.86 8.05 4.30
C THR A 453 34.81 7.77 3.23
N THR A 454 34.74 6.53 2.71
CA THR A 454 33.68 6.13 1.77
C THR A 454 32.27 6.10 2.38
N GLN A 455 32.15 6.20 3.71
CA GLN A 455 30.89 6.28 4.44
C GLN A 455 30.72 7.62 5.19
N TRP A 456 31.48 8.64 4.75
CA TRP A 456 31.41 10.03 5.23
C TRP A 456 31.61 10.14 6.74
N ILE A 457 32.54 9.35 7.28
CA ILE A 457 32.96 9.44 8.68
C ILE A 457 33.91 10.63 8.84
N PRO A 458 33.66 11.57 9.77
CA PRO A 458 34.62 12.60 10.14
C PRO A 458 35.95 11.97 10.57
N MET A 459 37.05 12.35 9.92
CA MET A 459 38.38 11.76 10.18
C MET A 459 39.13 12.42 11.35
N ASP A 460 38.54 13.44 11.99
CA ASP A 460 39.05 13.94 13.26
C ASP A 460 38.78 12.90 14.37
N THR A 461 39.84 12.23 14.80
CA THR A 461 39.79 11.19 15.84
C THR A 461 39.20 11.65 17.17
N ALA A 462 39.20 12.97 17.47
CA ALA A 462 38.53 13.49 18.65
C ALA A 462 37.02 13.22 18.60
N LEU A 463 36.40 13.28 17.41
CA LEU A 463 34.97 13.07 17.21
C LEU A 463 34.54 11.60 17.35
N TRP A 464 35.48 10.66 17.40
CA TRP A 464 35.16 9.23 17.54
C TRP A 464 34.79 8.83 18.97
N ARG A 465 35.07 9.72 19.93
CA ARG A 465 34.73 9.54 21.33
C ARG A 465 33.26 9.84 21.58
N ILE A 466 32.62 9.04 22.41
CA ILE A 466 31.18 9.16 22.68
C ILE A 466 30.81 10.49 23.35
N GLU A 467 31.74 11.12 24.07
CA GLU A 467 31.55 12.45 24.66
C GLU A 467 31.33 13.53 23.59
N ASN A 468 31.88 13.33 22.39
CA ASN A 468 31.77 14.25 21.25
C ASN A 468 30.69 13.81 20.25
N TYR A 469 29.78 12.92 20.65
CA TYR A 469 28.76 12.35 19.76
C TYR A 469 27.94 13.41 19.01
N ARG A 470 27.50 14.49 19.68
CA ARG A 470 26.73 15.55 19.03
C ARG A 470 27.53 16.28 17.97
N ASP A 471 28.79 16.60 18.26
CA ASP A 471 29.69 17.25 17.31
C ASP A 471 30.01 16.33 16.13
N PHE A 472 30.13 15.01 16.37
CA PHE A 472 30.24 14.00 15.32
C PHE A 472 29.03 14.04 14.37
N LEU A 473 27.81 14.08 14.91
CA LEU A 473 26.59 14.17 14.09
C LEU A 473 26.60 15.46 13.25
N GLU A 474 26.93 16.61 13.83
CA GLU A 474 27.01 17.88 13.08
C GLU A 474 28.02 17.83 11.94
N GLN A 475 29.23 17.33 12.20
CA GLN A 475 30.25 17.19 11.15
C GLN A 475 29.86 16.18 10.08
N ARG A 476 29.25 15.06 10.47
CA ARG A 476 28.80 14.05 9.52
C ARG A 476 27.67 14.56 8.63
N LYS A 477 26.74 15.37 9.16
CA LYS A 477 25.69 16.02 8.34
C LYS A 477 26.29 16.93 7.26
N LEU A 478 27.39 17.64 7.54
CA LEU A 478 28.09 18.44 6.54
C LEU A 478 28.63 17.57 5.40
N LEU A 479 29.33 16.48 5.74
CA LEU A 479 29.92 15.55 4.76
C LEU A 479 28.84 14.86 3.92
N LEU A 480 27.73 14.45 4.54
CA LEU A 480 26.59 13.83 3.85
C LEU A 480 25.92 14.81 2.88
N ALA A 481 25.72 16.06 3.29
CA ALA A 481 25.15 17.09 2.41
C ALA A 481 26.08 17.42 1.24
N GLU A 482 27.39 17.52 1.47
CA GLU A 482 28.37 17.73 0.41
C GLU A 482 28.33 16.60 -0.63
N GLU A 483 28.37 15.35 -0.17
CA GLU A 483 28.28 14.20 -1.07
C GLU A 483 26.94 14.15 -1.80
N ALA A 484 25.83 14.41 -1.12
CA ALA A 484 24.52 14.40 -1.75
C ALA A 484 24.44 15.39 -2.90
N ASN A 485 24.93 16.62 -2.70
CA ASN A 485 25.01 17.61 -3.77
C ASN A 485 25.98 17.19 -4.88
N LYS A 486 27.11 16.55 -4.56
CA LYS A 486 28.03 16.01 -5.58
C LYS A 486 27.37 14.95 -6.45
N ARG A 487 26.60 14.03 -5.85
CA ARG A 487 25.85 13.00 -6.60
C ARG A 487 24.74 13.61 -7.43
N MET A 488 24.02 14.58 -6.89
CA MET A 488 23.02 15.36 -7.62
C MET A 488 23.63 16.12 -8.81
N ALA A 489 24.77 16.77 -8.63
CA ALA A 489 25.50 17.45 -9.72
C ALA A 489 25.92 16.47 -10.82
N SER A 490 26.35 15.25 -10.45
CA SER A 490 26.67 14.21 -11.43
C SER A 490 25.48 13.79 -12.29
N LEU A 491 24.26 13.80 -11.74
CA LEU A 491 23.03 13.53 -12.49
C LEU A 491 22.64 14.69 -13.41
N LEU A 492 23.11 15.90 -13.11
CA LEU A 492 22.95 17.08 -13.95
C LEU A 492 24.11 17.26 -14.93
N HIS A 493 25.05 16.31 -15.01
CA HIS A 493 26.26 16.42 -15.82
C HIS A 493 27.04 17.72 -15.53
N ASP A 494 27.17 18.07 -14.25
CA ASP A 494 27.84 19.28 -13.76
C ASP A 494 27.17 20.60 -14.20
N ASP A 495 25.88 20.56 -14.57
CA ASP A 495 25.06 21.77 -14.69
C ASP A 495 24.57 22.23 -13.30
N TYR A 496 25.32 23.17 -12.71
CA TYR A 496 25.09 23.65 -11.35
C TYR A 496 23.92 24.64 -11.22
N GLN A 497 23.28 25.08 -12.32
CA GLN A 497 22.24 26.12 -12.26
C GLN A 497 21.09 25.78 -11.31
N TRP A 498 20.79 24.48 -11.15
CA TRP A 498 19.71 23.98 -10.28
C TRP A 498 20.14 23.85 -8.81
N LEU A 499 21.44 23.84 -8.53
CA LEU A 499 22.04 23.74 -7.20
C LEU A 499 22.55 25.09 -6.68
N GLU A 500 22.51 26.14 -7.52
CA GLU A 500 22.83 27.52 -7.22
C GLU A 500 21.56 28.32 -6.87
N GLY A 501 21.59 29.16 -5.83
CA GLY A 501 20.48 30.06 -5.49
C GLY A 501 20.27 30.30 -3.99
N GLU A 502 19.50 31.35 -3.67
CA GLU A 502 19.13 31.68 -2.28
C GLU A 502 18.15 30.67 -1.69
N ILE A 503 18.48 30.24 -0.48
CA ILE A 503 17.80 29.21 0.29
C ILE A 503 16.54 29.81 0.92
N ARG A 504 15.38 29.19 0.71
CA ARG A 504 14.26 29.40 1.63
C ARG A 504 14.61 28.68 2.93
N ARG A 505 14.83 29.43 4.01
CA ARG A 505 14.98 28.85 5.35
C ARG A 505 13.71 28.07 5.69
N TYR A 506 13.80 26.76 5.63
CA TYR A 506 12.78 25.89 6.19
C TYR A 506 12.88 25.95 7.72
N SER A 507 11.73 25.98 8.40
CA SER A 507 11.71 25.70 9.84
C SER A 507 12.16 24.25 10.04
N GLU A 508 13.05 24.01 11.00
CA GLU A 508 13.31 22.68 11.52
C GLU A 508 11.99 22.11 12.04
N ASN A 509 11.31 21.30 11.22
CA ASN A 509 10.09 20.64 11.62
C ASN A 509 10.47 19.38 12.40
N ILE A 510 10.06 19.32 13.66
CA ILE A 510 10.24 18.12 14.49
C ILE A 510 9.28 17.07 13.96
N VAL A 511 9.82 16.04 13.30
CA VAL A 511 9.06 14.86 12.87
C VAL A 511 8.97 13.89 14.04
N LEU A 512 7.74 13.47 14.37
CA LEU A 512 7.46 12.52 15.45
C LEU A 512 7.38 11.08 14.94
N GLY A 513 7.90 10.14 15.70
CA GLY A 513 7.80 8.70 15.44
C GLY A 513 8.64 8.12 14.31
N GLY A 514 8.49 6.80 14.13
CA GLY A 514 9.04 6.02 13.04
C GLY A 514 9.93 4.88 13.51
N ILE A 515 10.05 3.84 12.66
CA ILE A 515 10.79 2.61 12.97
C ILE A 515 12.26 2.92 13.27
N THR A 516 12.73 2.48 14.43
CA THR A 516 14.09 2.78 14.86
C THR A 516 15.03 1.60 14.86
N SER A 517 14.54 0.36 14.92
CA SER A 517 15.37 -0.84 15.02
C SER A 517 14.98 -1.96 14.06
N ALA A 518 15.94 -2.82 13.70
CA ALA A 518 15.68 -4.00 12.89
C ALA A 518 14.76 -5.02 13.61
N THR A 519 14.74 -5.03 14.94
CA THR A 519 13.84 -5.89 15.72
C THR A 519 12.39 -5.40 15.62
N GLU A 520 12.19 -4.10 15.82
CA GLU A 520 10.91 -3.41 15.65
C GLU A 520 10.39 -3.56 14.21
N GLU A 521 11.26 -3.35 13.23
CA GLU A 521 10.98 -3.58 11.81
C GLU A 521 10.54 -5.02 11.56
N PHE A 522 11.29 -6.01 12.04
CA PHE A 522 10.97 -7.42 11.89
C PHE A 522 9.62 -7.78 12.53
N GLU A 523 9.32 -7.24 13.71
CA GLU A 523 8.04 -7.48 14.39
C GLU A 523 6.85 -6.93 13.57
N LEU A 524 7.03 -5.75 12.97
CA LEU A 524 6.05 -5.13 12.09
C LEU A 524 5.92 -5.87 10.75
N GLU A 525 7.02 -6.35 10.17
CA GLU A 525 7.01 -7.22 9.00
C GLU A 525 6.27 -8.53 9.29
N GLU A 526 6.51 -9.17 10.44
CA GLU A 526 5.79 -10.37 10.87
C GLU A 526 4.30 -10.10 11.08
N LEU A 527 3.94 -8.96 11.67
CA LEU A 527 2.56 -8.52 11.76
C LEU A 527 1.95 -8.38 10.35
N ASN A 528 2.61 -7.67 9.44
CA ASN A 528 2.13 -7.45 8.09
C ASN A 528 1.94 -8.77 7.33
N ASN A 529 2.93 -9.66 7.37
CA ASN A 529 2.87 -11.00 6.80
C ASN A 529 1.72 -11.82 7.40
N TRP A 530 1.51 -11.71 8.72
CA TRP A 530 0.39 -12.36 9.38
C TRP A 530 -0.96 -11.81 8.90
N VAL A 531 -1.12 -10.49 8.77
CA VAL A 531 -2.32 -9.84 8.23
C VAL A 531 -2.59 -10.32 6.80
N GLN A 532 -1.56 -10.37 5.96
CA GLN A 532 -1.66 -10.90 4.60
C GLN A 532 -2.07 -12.37 4.58
N ALA A 533 -1.54 -13.19 5.49
CA ALA A 533 -1.94 -14.59 5.62
C ALA A 533 -3.42 -14.78 6.04
N GLN A 534 -4.05 -13.75 6.63
CA GLN A 534 -5.49 -13.73 6.88
C GLN A 534 -6.32 -13.30 5.65
N GLY A 535 -5.68 -13.05 4.50
CA GLY A 535 -6.33 -12.55 3.29
C GLY A 535 -6.66 -11.06 3.31
N LEU A 536 -6.01 -10.29 4.19
CA LEU A 536 -6.18 -8.84 4.32
C LEU A 536 -5.00 -8.10 3.65
N PRO A 537 -5.16 -6.85 3.20
CA PRO A 537 -4.07 -6.11 2.57
C PRO A 537 -2.96 -5.74 3.56
N LEU A 538 -1.73 -5.67 3.06
CA LEU A 538 -0.57 -5.22 3.82
C LEU A 538 -0.72 -3.74 4.22
N GLY A 539 -0.23 -3.39 5.40
CA GLY A 539 -0.10 -2.01 5.84
C GLY A 539 1.16 -1.37 5.29
N ILE A 540 1.17 -0.04 5.30
CA ILE A 540 2.29 0.77 4.83
C ILE A 540 3.31 0.90 5.97
N MET A 541 4.49 0.31 5.78
CA MET A 541 5.62 0.47 6.67
C MET A 541 6.12 1.92 6.64
N SER A 542 6.47 2.47 7.81
CA SER A 542 7.03 3.82 7.93
C SER A 542 6.18 4.88 7.22
N TYR A 543 4.89 4.89 7.50
CA TYR A 543 3.91 5.75 6.84
C TYR A 543 4.15 7.23 7.12
N ASP A 544 4.46 7.98 6.06
CA ASP A 544 4.68 9.44 6.06
C ASP A 544 3.36 10.21 6.26
N TYR A 545 3.04 10.55 7.51
CA TYR A 545 1.86 11.35 7.83
C TYR A 545 2.14 12.85 7.63
N THR A 546 1.47 13.46 6.65
CA THR A 546 1.70 14.84 6.24
C THR A 546 0.48 15.76 6.39
N LYS A 547 0.74 17.07 6.44
CA LYS A 547 -0.31 18.09 6.28
C LYS A 547 -0.71 18.16 4.80
N GLN A 548 -1.93 17.77 4.46
CA GLN A 548 -2.42 17.64 3.07
C GLN A 548 -2.19 18.88 2.17
N GLU A 549 -2.30 20.09 2.74
CA GLU A 549 -2.15 21.37 2.03
C GLU A 549 -0.70 21.67 1.63
N THR A 550 0.26 21.31 2.49
CA THR A 550 1.66 21.72 2.35
C THR A 550 2.60 20.56 2.01
N GLY A 551 2.16 19.31 2.18
CA GLY A 551 3.02 18.12 2.06
C GLY A 551 4.06 18.00 3.19
N GLU A 552 3.96 18.87 4.19
CA GLU A 552 4.87 18.90 5.34
C GLU A 552 4.70 17.65 6.19
N GLN A 553 5.78 16.88 6.37
CA GLN A 553 5.80 15.71 7.24
C GLN A 553 5.62 16.12 8.70
N LYS A 554 4.60 15.55 9.36
CA LYS A 554 4.30 15.78 10.78
C LYS A 554 4.73 14.61 11.64
N ALA A 555 4.53 13.39 11.15
CA ALA A 555 4.94 12.18 11.84
C ALA A 555 5.22 11.05 10.85
N VAL A 556 5.93 10.04 11.34
CA VAL A 556 6.06 8.74 10.71
C VAL A 556 5.38 7.72 11.62
N PHE A 557 4.40 7.00 11.11
CA PHE A 557 3.79 5.89 11.84
C PHE A 557 4.46 4.58 11.41
N ASP A 558 4.79 3.72 12.36
CA ASP A 558 5.64 2.56 12.09
C ASP A 558 5.01 1.59 11.10
N LEU A 559 3.71 1.32 11.28
CA LEU A 559 2.90 0.59 10.32
C LEU A 559 1.49 1.15 10.32
N ALA A 560 0.98 1.57 9.16
CA ALA A 560 -0.34 2.16 9.08
C ALA A 560 -1.18 1.62 7.93
N TRP A 561 -2.48 1.54 8.17
CA TRP A 561 -3.50 1.41 7.15
C TRP A 561 -4.31 2.71 7.15
N PRO A 562 -3.88 3.74 6.39
CA PRO A 562 -4.50 5.06 6.43
C PRO A 562 -5.96 5.08 6.00
N ASP A 563 -6.36 4.09 5.20
CA ASP A 563 -7.74 3.93 4.75
C ASP A 563 -8.46 2.76 5.47
N GLY A 564 -7.83 2.20 6.52
CA GLY A 564 -8.28 1.01 7.25
C GLY A 564 -7.74 -0.30 6.67
N ILE A 565 -7.63 -1.33 7.51
CA ILE A 565 -7.18 -2.68 7.10
C ILE A 565 -8.07 -3.25 6.01
N GLN A 566 -9.37 -3.14 6.21
CA GLN A 566 -10.33 -3.33 5.15
C GLN A 566 -10.72 -1.94 4.71
N GLU A 567 -10.24 -1.54 3.53
CA GLU A 567 -10.39 -0.17 3.02
C GLU A 567 -11.83 0.31 3.20
N GLY A 568 -11.98 1.36 4.01
CA GLY A 568 -13.22 1.95 4.49
C GLY A 568 -14.22 1.09 5.28
N LEU A 569 -14.07 -0.24 5.43
CA LEU A 569 -14.86 -1.03 6.41
C LEU A 569 -14.36 -0.81 7.83
N SER A 570 -13.08 -0.52 7.95
CA SER A 570 -12.40 -0.33 9.22
C SER A 570 -11.90 1.09 9.32
N ALA A 571 -11.88 1.63 10.55
CA ALA A 571 -11.23 2.91 10.80
C ALA A 571 -9.75 2.83 10.40
N PRO A 572 -9.13 3.95 9.99
CA PRO A 572 -7.68 4.02 9.84
C PRO A 572 -7.00 3.47 11.08
N ILE A 573 -5.97 2.65 10.91
CA ILE A 573 -5.21 2.12 12.03
C ILE A 573 -3.73 2.43 11.90
N ALA A 574 -3.07 2.63 13.03
CA ALA A 574 -1.62 2.79 13.12
C ALA A 574 -1.11 1.91 14.26
N VAL A 575 -0.08 1.13 13.98
CA VAL A 575 0.72 0.41 14.98
C VAL A 575 1.97 1.24 15.20
N MET A 576 2.24 1.54 16.47
CA MET A 576 3.31 2.42 16.92
C MET A 576 4.05 1.75 18.08
N LEU A 577 5.16 1.08 17.79
CA LEU A 577 5.93 0.32 18.75
C LEU A 577 6.96 1.24 19.42
N ASP A 578 7.05 1.18 20.76
CA ASP A 578 7.99 1.98 21.54
C ASP A 578 7.94 3.50 21.24
N GLU A 579 6.76 4.01 20.88
CA GLU A 579 6.54 5.41 20.50
C GLU A 579 6.17 6.33 21.68
N GLU A 580 6.52 7.61 21.55
CA GLU A 580 6.22 8.61 22.56
C GLU A 580 4.72 8.96 22.58
N LYS A 581 4.21 9.38 23.75
CA LYS A 581 2.79 9.73 23.93
C LYS A 581 2.33 10.84 22.97
N GLU A 582 3.24 11.72 22.58
CA GLU A 582 2.98 12.82 21.64
C GLU A 582 2.70 12.30 20.23
N THR A 583 3.49 11.32 19.74
CA THR A 583 3.25 10.64 18.46
C THR A 583 1.88 9.97 18.45
N ILE A 584 1.56 9.22 19.51
CA ILE A 584 0.30 8.49 19.64
C ILE A 584 -0.89 9.46 19.70
N ALA A 585 -0.77 10.56 20.44
CA ALA A 585 -1.80 11.58 20.54
C ALA A 585 -2.08 12.26 19.19
N LEU A 586 -1.03 12.55 18.41
CA LEU A 586 -1.15 13.11 17.07
C LEU A 586 -1.90 12.14 16.15
N ALA A 587 -1.48 10.87 16.08
CA ALA A 587 -2.14 9.85 15.26
C ALA A 587 -3.63 9.71 15.61
N SER A 588 -3.95 9.66 16.91
CA SER A 588 -5.34 9.56 17.37
C SER A 588 -6.18 10.79 17.01
N GLN A 589 -5.65 12.01 17.17
CA GLN A 589 -6.32 13.25 16.76
C GLN A 589 -6.53 13.32 15.25
N SER A 590 -5.64 12.69 14.49
CA SER A 590 -5.72 12.56 13.04
C SER A 590 -6.66 11.45 12.56
N GLY A 591 -7.39 10.79 13.47
CA GLY A 591 -8.43 9.81 13.13
C GLY A 591 -7.95 8.36 13.07
N PHE A 592 -6.71 8.06 13.48
CA PHE A 592 -6.20 6.69 13.54
C PHE A 592 -6.56 6.01 14.86
N ARG A 593 -7.02 4.77 14.79
CA ARG A 593 -7.01 3.86 15.93
C ARG A 593 -5.58 3.35 16.11
N CYS A 594 -5.02 3.64 17.28
CA CYS A 594 -3.61 3.42 17.58
C CYS A 594 -3.41 2.14 18.40
N PHE A 595 -2.42 1.33 18.03
CA PHE A 595 -2.00 0.13 18.76
C PHE A 595 -0.54 0.26 19.17
N THR A 596 -0.22 -0.14 20.40
CA THR A 596 1.14 -0.04 20.96
C THR A 596 1.89 -1.37 21.01
N SER A 597 1.25 -2.46 20.57
CA SER A 597 1.85 -3.79 20.42
C SER A 597 1.25 -4.53 19.23
N THR A 598 2.00 -5.47 18.65
CA THR A 598 1.49 -6.27 17.54
C THR A 598 0.39 -7.24 17.98
N GLU A 599 0.40 -7.68 19.24
CA GLU A 599 -0.61 -8.53 19.86
C GLU A 599 -1.96 -7.83 20.00
N GLU A 600 -1.98 -6.57 20.44
CA GLU A 600 -3.22 -5.76 20.51
C GLU A 600 -3.83 -5.58 19.12
N CYS A 601 -2.99 -5.28 18.12
CA CYS A 601 -3.42 -5.16 16.74
C CYS A 601 -3.97 -6.49 16.20
N LYS A 602 -3.25 -7.62 16.41
CA LYS A 602 -3.71 -8.97 16.03
C LYS A 602 -5.04 -9.32 16.71
N SER A 603 -5.19 -8.98 17.99
CA SER A 603 -6.43 -9.22 18.73
C SER A 603 -7.59 -8.44 18.11
N TYR A 604 -7.41 -7.14 17.88
CA TYR A 604 -8.40 -6.31 17.20
C TYR A 604 -8.78 -6.88 15.83
N ILE A 605 -7.80 -7.31 15.03
CA ILE A 605 -8.05 -7.89 13.72
C ILE A 605 -8.87 -9.17 13.83
N LYS A 606 -8.54 -10.06 14.78
CA LYS A 606 -9.32 -11.29 14.98
C LYS A 606 -10.75 -11.01 15.41
N THR A 607 -10.93 -10.13 16.39
CA THR A 607 -12.24 -9.92 17.02
C THR A 607 -13.15 -9.00 16.20
N GLU A 608 -12.63 -7.87 15.73
CA GLU A 608 -13.43 -6.80 15.13
C GLU A 608 -13.42 -6.85 13.59
N ILE A 609 -12.36 -7.37 12.96
CA ILE A 609 -12.22 -7.39 11.50
C ILE A 609 -12.62 -8.75 10.91
N LEU A 610 -12.09 -9.84 11.48
CA LEU A 610 -12.32 -11.21 11.00
C LEU A 610 -13.53 -11.87 11.69
N ALA A 611 -14.00 -11.32 12.81
CA ALA A 611 -15.04 -11.91 13.65
C ALA A 611 -14.79 -13.39 13.98
N ALA A 612 -13.51 -13.76 14.18
CA ALA A 612 -13.10 -15.09 14.56
C ALA A 612 -13.10 -15.19 16.10
N GLU A 613 -14.13 -15.84 16.66
CA GLU A 613 -14.14 -16.29 18.06
C GLU A 613 -13.24 -17.50 18.28
#